data_AF-A0A2G2K129-F1
#
_entry.id   AF-A0A2G2K129-F1
#
_cell.length_a   1.000
_cell.length_b   1.000
_cell.length_c   1.000
_cell.angle_alpha   90.00
_cell.angle_beta   90.00
_cell.angle_gamma   90.00
#
_symmetry.space_group_name_H-M   'P 1'
#
loop_
_entity.id
_entity.type
_entity.pdbx_description
1 polymer ?
#
loop_
_entity_poly.entity_id
_entity_poly.type
_entity_poly.pdbx_seq_one_letter_code
_entity_poly.pdbx_strand_id
1 'polypeptide(L)' 'MADTRMSVEERESFLADVHIGVLSIPRKERAAPLTVPVWYDYEPGGEAWLITGQQSLKGRLL' A
#
# COMPACT_ATOMS: atom_id res chain seq x y z
N MET A 1 16.24 -4.84 -21.61
CA MET A 1 15.60 -4.56 -20.31
C MET A 1 14.41 -5.50 -20.19
N ALA A 2 14.20 -6.12 -19.04
CA ALA A 2 13.02 -6.96 -18.84
C ALA A 2 11.75 -6.09 -18.84
N ASP A 3 10.67 -6.59 -19.44
CA ASP A 3 9.35 -5.98 -19.32
C ASP A 3 8.83 -6.21 -17.88
N THR A 4 8.41 -5.14 -17.20
CA THR A 4 7.94 -5.18 -15.82
C THR A 4 6.43 -4.91 -15.72
N ARG A 5 5.71 -4.90 -16.85
CA ARG A 5 4.26 -4.77 -16.84
C ARG A 5 3.63 -6.09 -16.42
N MET A 6 2.59 -5.98 -15.60
CA MET A 6 1.73 -7.09 -15.22
C MET A 6 0.38 -6.95 -15.92
N SER A 7 -0.22 -8.07 -16.32
CA SER A 7 -1.66 -8.15 -16.61
C SER A 7 -2.47 -7.83 -15.33
N VAL A 8 -3.78 -7.68 -15.47
CA VAL A 8 -4.65 -7.50 -14.29
C VAL A 8 -4.55 -8.74 -13.40
N GLU A 9 -4.69 -9.93 -13.98
CA GLU A 9 -4.63 -11.21 -13.28
C GLU A 9 -3.29 -11.43 -12.57
N GLU A 10 -2.17 -11.09 -13.22
CA GLU A 10 -0.83 -11.18 -12.61
C GLU A 10 -0.68 -10.23 -11.42
N ARG A 11 -1.20 -9.00 -11.53
CA ARG A 11 -1.17 -8.02 -10.43
C ARG A 11 -2.04 -8.46 -9.26
N GLU A 12 -3.23 -8.98 -9.52
CA GLU A 12 -4.15 -9.44 -8.47
C GLU A 12 -3.59 -10.67 -7.75
N SER A 13 -3.03 -11.63 -8.49
CA SER A 13 -2.35 -12.78 -7.89
C SER A 13 -1.15 -12.36 -7.05
N PHE A 14 -0.35 -11.40 -7.53
CA PHE A 14 0.77 -10.86 -6.76
C PHE A 14 0.30 -10.19 -5.47
N LEU A 15 -0.75 -9.37 -5.52
CA LEU A 15 -1.24 -8.70 -4.31
C LEU A 15 -1.84 -9.67 -3.28
N ALA A 16 -2.43 -10.79 -3.72
CA ALA A 16 -3.01 -11.80 -2.85
C ALA A 16 -1.96 -12.69 -2.15
N ASP A 17 -0.71 -12.72 -2.63
CA ASP A 17 0.39 -13.45 -2.00
C ASP A 17 0.94 -12.71 -0.77
N VAL A 18 1.74 -13.41 0.05
CA VAL A 18 2.30 -12.86 1.30
C VAL A 18 3.42 -11.86 1.01
N HIS A 19 3.09 -10.57 1.13
CA HIS A 19 4.04 -9.47 0.97
C HIS A 19 3.92 -8.40 2.06
N ILE A 20 4.94 -7.54 2.11
CA ILE A 20 4.87 -6.29 2.87
C ILE A 20 4.58 -5.15 1.90
N GLY A 21 3.47 -4.45 2.13
CA GLY A 21 3.12 -3.24 1.40
C GLY A 21 3.92 -2.03 1.89
N VAL A 22 4.05 -1.01 1.04
CA VAL A 22 4.63 0.27 1.43
C VAL A 22 3.58 1.36 1.23
N LEU A 23 3.09 1.92 2.34
CA LEU A 23 2.12 3.01 2.33
C LEU A 23 2.86 4.34 2.34
N SER A 24 2.60 5.18 1.32
CA SER A 24 3.11 6.55 1.25
C SER A 24 1.96 7.55 1.39
N ILE A 25 1.98 8.36 2.44
CA ILE A 25 0.94 9.36 2.74
C ILE A 25 1.53 10.77 2.56
N PRO A 26 0.91 11.65 1.75
CA PRO A 26 1.38 13.02 1.59
C PRO A 26 1.30 13.81 2.91
N ARG A 27 2.18 14.81 3.07
CA ARG A 27 2.19 15.73 4.21
C ARG A 27 1.97 17.16 3.72
N LYS A 28 1.61 18.07 4.63
CA LYS A 28 1.44 19.51 4.34
C LYS A 28 2.69 20.10 3.66
N GLU A 29 2.49 21.22 2.95
CA GLU A 29 3.43 21.78 1.98
C GLU A 29 4.90 21.79 2.44
N ARG A 30 5.78 21.32 1.54
CA ARG A 30 7.24 21.18 1.66
C ARG A 30 7.77 20.08 2.60
N ALA A 31 6.92 19.21 3.15
CA ALA A 31 7.39 18.01 3.86
C ALA A 31 7.43 16.77 2.93
N ALA A 32 8.45 15.92 3.11
CA ALA A 32 8.51 14.61 2.44
C ALA A 32 7.34 13.71 2.91
N PRO A 33 6.80 12.83 2.04
CA PRO A 33 5.75 11.89 2.43
C PRO A 33 6.14 11.01 3.61
N LEU A 34 5.15 10.54 4.38
CA LEU A 34 5.36 9.43 5.29
C LEU A 34 5.33 8.14 4.47
N THR A 35 6.47 7.49 4.29
CA THR A 35 6.60 6.21 3.59
C THR A 35 6.99 5.13 4.59
N VAL A 36 6.13 4.13 4.80
CA VAL A 36 6.31 3.12 5.85
C VAL A 36 5.83 1.73 5.41
N PRO A 37 6.48 0.65 5.88
CA PRO A 37 6.00 -0.70 5.64
C PRO A 37 4.70 -0.96 6.42
N VAL A 38 3.78 -1.70 5.80
CA VAL A 38 2.49 -2.09 6.37
C VAL A 38 2.18 -3.54 6.04
N TRP A 39 1.49 -4.21 6.96
CA TRP A 39 0.69 -5.37 6.61
C TRP A 39 -0.56 -4.88 5.89
N TYR A 40 -0.96 -5.61 4.86
CA TYR A 40 -2.20 -5.41 4.15
C TYR A 40 -2.84 -6.77 3.90
N ASP A 41 -4.11 -6.75 3.57
CA ASP A 41 -4.82 -7.92 3.07
C ASP A 41 -5.55 -7.53 1.78
N TYR A 42 -5.73 -8.50 0.90
CA TYR A 42 -6.25 -8.29 -0.45
C TYR A 42 -6.83 -9.59 -1.02
N GLU A 43 -8.03 -9.50 -1.58
CA GLU A 43 -8.65 -10.55 -2.38
C GLU A 43 -8.80 -10.08 -3.85
N PRO A 44 -8.57 -10.95 -4.86
CA PRO A 44 -8.75 -10.59 -6.26
C PRO A 44 -10.12 -9.97 -6.56
N GLY A 45 -10.13 -8.86 -7.30
CA GLY A 45 -11.32 -8.04 -7.57
C GLY A 45 -11.79 -7.15 -6.40
N GLY A 46 -11.16 -7.23 -5.24
CA GLY A 46 -11.45 -6.42 -4.06
C GLY A 46 -10.57 -5.17 -3.92
N GLU A 47 -10.68 -4.51 -2.77
CA GLU A 47 -9.80 -3.41 -2.37
C GLU A 47 -8.73 -3.89 -1.39
N ALA A 48 -7.52 -3.36 -1.50
CA ALA A 48 -6.48 -3.59 -0.50
C ALA A 48 -6.83 -2.82 0.77
N TRP A 49 -6.85 -3.51 1.92
CA TRP A 49 -7.16 -2.89 3.20
C TRP A 49 -6.03 -3.12 4.21
N LEU A 50 -5.94 -2.20 5.18
CA LEU A 50 -4.92 -2.21 6.22
C LEU A 50 -5.51 -1.69 7.53
N ILE A 51 -4.89 -2.07 8.64
CA ILE A 51 -5.25 -1.55 9.96
C ILE A 51 -4.18 -0.55 10.40
N THR A 52 -4.61 0.63 10.85
CA THR A 52 -3.73 1.64 11.43
C THR A 52 -4.35 2.24 12.68
N GLY A 53 -3.53 2.50 13.69
CA GLY A 53 -3.99 3.17 14.90
C GLY A 53 -4.37 4.62 14.62
N GLN A 54 -5.55 5.06 15.07
CA GLN A 54 -6.09 6.40 14.81
C GLN A 54 -5.14 7.52 15.29
N GLN A 55 -4.45 7.32 16.41
CA GLN A 55 -3.53 8.32 16.97
C GLN A 55 -2.10 8.21 16.41
N SER A 56 -1.80 7.19 15.61
CA SER A 56 -0.50 7.08 14.94
C SER A 56 -0.27 8.24 13.98
N LEU A 57 0.98 8.48 13.56
CA LEU A 57 1.23 9.49 12.53
C LEU A 57 0.52 9.15 11.21
N LYS A 58 0.43 7.87 10.84
CA LYS A 58 -0.35 7.41 9.67
C LYS A 58 -1.83 7.81 9.81
N GLY A 59 -2.45 7.48 10.95
CA GLY A 59 -3.86 7.73 11.21
C GLY A 59 -4.24 9.21 11.28
N ARG A 60 -3.31 10.09 11.68
CA ARG A 60 -3.52 11.55 11.67
C ARG A 60 -3.28 12.22 10.32
N LEU A 61 -2.71 11.52 9.35
CA LEU A 61 -2.44 12.02 7.99
C LEU A 61 -3.47 11.53 6.96
N LEU A 62 -4.28 10.51 7.30
CA LEU A 62 -5.44 10.04 6.55
C LEU A 62 -6.70 10.79 7.03
#